data_AF-C4IHM5-F1
#
_entry.id   AF-C4IHM5-F1
#
_cell.length_a   1.000
_cell.length_b   1.000
_cell.length_c   1.000
_cell.angle_alpha   90.00
_cell.angle_beta   90.00
_cell.angle_gamma   90.00
#
_symmetry.space_group_name_H-M   'P 1'
#
loop_
_entity.id
_entity.type
_entity.pdbx_description
1 polymer ?
#
loop_
_entity_poly.entity_id
_entity_poly.type
_entity_poly.pdbx_seq_one_letter_code
_entity_poly.pdbx_strand_id
1 'polypeptide(L)'
;MNNKQQYKLALREGLLVNQIASNSDSLVIVTKELKIYKEEELDYYKEKFNYFKKKGRIVNCVFNDLIWTLSETDEGGYKSNRNIKFSINFINKNNIIKAYLINLLINLININTIVERVRVISDIINISNFFDIDKFNEFEEYIESTFDNNKLNMKDYTMNFISFIRDNVDEEYCNYLVSLPNEYFSKTREIPDYTSILKFDFLLDKYLKNSDEKEFFRYYPIVLWWKICSKIPLRPCEFMILKKDCVYEKKRKYYIKIRRCKPHGFVNKALNIRKEQSFRINKEIYDLVMKVVSHKSHDCEFLLSKNLYNKYYTQYTYKEELVQGRVMRSYNLDKCLKDFYYYEINNKNIQTVISKKDVKESLSQQFYRDCMVSLQLGDARHLAIINLVLQGTNSYLIREMCGHRDINSHLHYVDHAKTYITSKVLVLTDIRKLEIKLANIYSNESFEYGNKRNNKVSNLLYNEYKKVGDIYCKRYVGREEMFPFLCLTDCDECNDKVETDFTGNNDEEIKINKMEIERQFQIIEKYLKDAQFNSIIDSKNERVLFDSQKNIEESANKLNYLISKEAELEAKIFFGGMITKEE
;
A
#
# COMPACT_ATOMS: atom_id res chain seq x y z
N MET A 1 -34.44 6.54 -6.70
CA MET A 1 -35.09 6.49 -5.37
C MET A 1 -35.11 7.90 -4.82
N ASN A 2 -36.24 8.42 -4.35
CA ASN A 2 -36.30 9.75 -3.71
C ASN A 2 -35.54 9.75 -2.36
N ASN A 3 -35.01 10.90 -1.94
CA ASN A 3 -34.27 11.07 -0.66
C ASN A 3 -35.07 10.56 0.55
N LYS A 4 -36.40 10.74 0.59
CA LYS A 4 -37.28 10.18 1.64
C LYS A 4 -37.32 8.65 1.69
N GLN A 5 -37.12 7.98 0.56
CA GLN A 5 -37.10 6.52 0.47
C GLN A 5 -35.73 5.96 0.89
N GLN A 6 -34.64 6.66 0.54
CA GLN A 6 -33.29 6.39 1.03
C GLN A 6 -33.18 6.60 2.55
N TYR A 7 -33.81 7.65 3.08
CA TYR A 7 -33.97 7.90 4.53
C TYR A 7 -34.59 6.70 5.27
N LYS A 8 -35.75 6.22 4.80
CA LYS A 8 -36.43 5.06 5.40
C LYS A 8 -35.60 3.78 5.29
N LEU A 9 -34.80 3.60 4.23
CA LEU A 9 -33.88 2.47 4.09
C LEU A 9 -32.69 2.58 5.05
N ALA A 10 -32.03 3.74 5.12
CA ALA A 10 -30.88 3.97 6.00
C ALA A 10 -31.23 3.78 7.49
N LEU A 11 -32.40 4.26 7.93
CA LEU A 11 -32.89 4.02 9.29
C LEU A 11 -33.35 2.57 9.54
N ARG A 12 -33.91 1.90 8.53
CA ARG A 12 -34.30 0.47 8.63
C ARG A 12 -33.09 -0.46 8.71
N GLU A 13 -31.95 -0.06 8.14
CA GLU A 13 -30.70 -0.81 8.19
C GLU A 13 -29.79 -0.46 9.40
N GLY A 14 -30.25 0.38 10.33
CA GLY A 14 -29.53 1.07 11.43
C GLY A 14 -28.37 0.40 12.19
N LEU A 15 -28.25 0.61 13.51
CA LEU A 15 -27.16 -0.02 14.29
C LEU A 15 -27.40 -1.53 14.38
N LEU A 16 -26.78 -2.27 13.45
CA LEU A 16 -26.84 -3.72 13.44
C LEU A 16 -25.86 -4.30 14.46
N VAL A 17 -26.34 -5.25 15.26
CA VAL A 17 -25.52 -6.04 16.17
C VAL A 17 -25.45 -7.48 15.67
N ASN A 18 -24.26 -8.07 15.69
CA ASN A 18 -24.08 -9.49 15.36
C ASN A 18 -24.43 -10.34 16.59
N GLN A 19 -25.38 -11.26 16.45
CA GLN A 19 -25.52 -12.37 17.39
C GLN A 19 -24.87 -13.61 16.81
N ILE A 20 -24.25 -14.42 17.67
CA ILE A 20 -23.58 -15.66 17.29
C ILE A 20 -24.18 -16.77 18.14
N ALA A 21 -24.88 -17.70 17.50
CA ALA A 21 -25.36 -18.93 18.10
C ALA A 21 -24.55 -20.10 17.56
N SER A 22 -24.08 -20.97 18.44
CA SER A 22 -23.43 -22.24 18.09
C SER A 22 -24.36 -23.38 18.52
N ASN A 23 -24.89 -24.14 17.57
CA ASN A 23 -25.54 -25.41 17.90
C ASN A 23 -24.49 -26.50 18.15
N SER A 24 -24.89 -27.55 18.88
CA SER A 24 -24.08 -28.73 19.20
C SER A 24 -23.41 -29.38 17.97
N ASP A 25 -23.97 -29.18 16.77
CA ASP A 25 -23.51 -29.75 15.51
C ASP A 25 -22.59 -28.82 14.69
N SER A 26 -21.80 -27.95 15.34
CA SER A 26 -20.77 -27.09 14.72
C SER A 26 -21.26 -26.05 13.68
N LEU A 27 -22.56 -25.83 13.56
CA LEU A 27 -23.15 -24.75 12.77
C LEU A 27 -23.11 -23.43 13.55
N VAL A 28 -22.36 -22.45 13.03
CA VAL A 28 -22.35 -21.08 13.54
C VAL A 28 -23.38 -20.25 12.78
N ILE A 29 -24.45 -19.85 13.45
CA ILE A 29 -25.44 -18.92 12.91
C ILE A 29 -25.05 -17.52 13.36
N VAL A 30 -24.81 -16.63 12.39
CA VAL A 30 -24.59 -15.21 12.65
C VAL A 30 -25.82 -14.44 12.17
N THR A 31 -26.60 -13.89 13.09
CA THR A 31 -27.72 -13.00 12.75
C THR A 31 -27.30 -11.54 12.90
N LYS A 32 -27.95 -10.68 12.12
CA LYS A 32 -27.77 -9.22 12.11
C LYS A 32 -29.09 -8.61 12.54
N GLU A 33 -29.12 -8.00 13.72
CA GLU A 33 -30.35 -7.43 14.26
C GLU A 33 -30.22 -5.94 14.47
N LEU A 34 -31.26 -5.19 14.12
CA LEU A 34 -31.35 -3.77 14.40
C LEU A 34 -31.51 -3.57 15.90
N LYS A 35 -30.52 -2.92 16.54
CA LYS A 35 -30.58 -2.60 17.97
C LYS A 35 -31.11 -1.18 18.16
N ILE A 36 -32.23 -1.09 18.88
CA ILE A 36 -32.85 0.17 19.32
C ILE A 36 -32.75 0.23 20.84
N TYR A 37 -32.36 1.38 21.38
CA TYR A 37 -32.29 1.61 22.81
C TYR A 37 -33.68 1.71 23.42
N LYS A 38 -33.89 1.02 24.54
CA LYS A 38 -35.05 1.19 25.41
C LYS A 38 -34.54 1.32 26.85
N GLU A 39 -35.14 2.20 27.65
CA GLU A 39 -34.70 2.43 29.04
C GLU A 39 -34.79 1.16 29.89
N GLU A 40 -35.79 0.30 29.64
CA GLU A 40 -35.97 -1.00 30.28
C GLU A 40 -34.78 -1.95 30.08
N GLU A 41 -33.98 -1.77 29.02
CA GLU A 41 -32.81 -2.60 28.73
C GLU A 41 -31.53 -2.11 29.44
N LEU A 42 -31.61 -1.09 30.31
CA LEU A 42 -30.42 -0.54 30.96
C LEU A 42 -29.62 -1.60 31.74
N ASP A 43 -30.31 -2.55 32.37
CA ASP A 43 -29.65 -3.62 33.13
C ASP A 43 -28.89 -4.59 32.21
N TYR A 44 -29.38 -4.88 31.01
CA TYR A 44 -28.64 -5.62 29.99
C TYR A 44 -27.30 -4.91 29.65
N TYR A 45 -27.30 -3.59 29.53
CA TYR A 45 -26.07 -2.84 29.25
C TYR A 45 -25.10 -2.82 30.44
N LYS A 46 -25.60 -2.79 31.68
CA LYS A 46 -24.76 -2.96 32.89
C LYS A 46 -24.13 -4.35 32.94
N GLU A 47 -24.86 -5.40 32.59
CA GLU A 47 -24.32 -6.76 32.49
C GLU A 47 -23.22 -6.85 31.42
N LYS A 48 -23.45 -6.28 30.23
CA LYS A 48 -22.45 -6.23 29.16
C LYS A 48 -21.23 -5.38 29.53
N PHE A 49 -21.42 -4.29 30.27
CA PHE A 49 -20.32 -3.52 30.84
C PHE A 49 -19.44 -4.40 31.74
N ASN A 50 -20.05 -5.17 32.66
CA ASN A 50 -19.33 -6.09 33.54
C ASN A 50 -18.63 -7.21 32.75
N TYR A 51 -19.25 -7.72 31.68
CA TYR A 51 -18.62 -8.65 30.76
C TYR A 51 -17.35 -8.05 30.13
N PHE A 52 -17.42 -6.84 29.59
CA PHE A 52 -16.24 -6.17 29.00
C PHE A 52 -15.19 -5.79 30.04
N LYS A 53 -15.59 -5.48 31.27
CA LYS A 53 -14.67 -5.27 32.40
C LYS A 53 -13.90 -6.56 32.75
N LYS A 54 -14.59 -7.70 32.84
CA LYS A 54 -13.96 -9.02 33.03
C LYS A 54 -13.01 -9.40 31.89
N LYS A 55 -13.33 -9.01 30.64
CA LYS A 55 -12.44 -9.18 29.47
C LYS A 55 -11.28 -8.18 29.41
N GLY A 56 -11.16 -7.27 30.38
CA GLY A 56 -10.11 -6.24 30.40
C GLY A 56 -10.25 -5.18 29.31
N ARG A 57 -11.43 -5.08 28.66
CA ARG A 57 -11.75 -4.09 27.62
C ARG A 57 -12.17 -2.74 28.21
N ILE A 58 -12.68 -2.78 29.43
CA ILE A 58 -12.99 -1.61 30.27
C ILE A 58 -12.21 -1.80 31.57
N VAL A 59 -11.48 -0.79 32.01
CA VAL A 59 -10.61 -0.87 33.18
C VAL A 59 -10.82 0.34 34.08
N ASN A 60 -10.57 0.16 35.38
CA ASN A 60 -10.49 1.26 36.35
C ASN A 60 -11.71 2.20 36.43
N CYS A 61 -12.92 1.71 36.13
CA CYS A 61 -14.17 2.45 36.32
C CYS A 61 -15.35 1.53 36.68
N VAL A 62 -16.44 2.13 37.17
CA VAL A 62 -17.76 1.54 37.33
C VAL A 62 -18.75 2.16 36.35
N PHE A 63 -19.90 1.51 36.12
CA PHE A 63 -20.85 1.94 35.09
C PHE A 63 -21.32 3.39 35.28
N ASN A 64 -21.57 3.81 36.52
CA ASN A 64 -22.08 5.16 36.81
C ASN A 64 -21.01 6.26 36.68
N ASP A 65 -19.73 5.94 36.58
CA ASP A 65 -18.67 6.93 36.45
C ASP A 65 -18.85 7.81 35.21
N LEU A 66 -18.47 9.08 35.33
CA LEU A 66 -18.45 10.02 34.20
C LEU A 66 -17.27 9.81 33.27
N ILE A 67 -16.25 9.06 33.70
CA ILE A 67 -15.07 8.77 32.89
C ILE A 67 -14.88 7.26 32.84
N TRP A 68 -14.85 6.69 31.65
CA TRP A 68 -14.47 5.29 31.45
C TRP A 68 -13.11 5.19 30.78
N THR A 69 -12.32 4.20 31.17
CA THR A 69 -11.08 3.84 30.49
C THR A 69 -11.29 2.58 29.67
N LEU A 70 -11.24 2.71 28.35
CA LEU A 70 -11.23 1.59 27.43
C LEU A 70 -9.79 1.09 27.25
N SER A 71 -9.61 -0.23 27.21
CA SER A 71 -8.33 -0.86 26.96
C SER A 71 -8.43 -1.88 25.84
N GLU A 72 -7.45 -1.87 24.95
CA GLU A 72 -7.32 -2.87 23.87
C GLU A 72 -5.87 -3.31 23.81
N THR A 73 -5.66 -4.63 23.86
CA THR A 73 -4.35 -5.22 23.54
C THR A 73 -4.46 -5.78 22.15
N ASP A 74 -3.66 -5.26 21.22
CA ASP A 74 -3.63 -5.79 19.87
C ASP A 74 -2.83 -7.10 19.78
N GLU A 75 -2.85 -7.73 18.61
CA GLU A 75 -2.13 -8.99 18.39
C GLU A 75 -0.62 -8.86 18.54
N GLY A 76 -0.05 -7.65 18.43
CA GLY A 76 1.36 -7.38 18.70
C GLY A 76 1.67 -7.27 20.21
N GLY A 77 0.67 -7.45 21.07
CA GLY A 77 0.80 -7.27 22.52
C GLY A 77 0.78 -5.81 22.95
N TYR A 78 0.41 -4.87 22.06
CA TYR A 78 0.37 -3.45 22.41
C TYR A 78 -0.91 -3.11 23.14
N LYS A 79 -0.78 -2.79 24.42
CA LYS A 79 -1.87 -2.26 25.22
C LYS A 79 -2.06 -0.77 24.95
N SER A 80 -3.25 -0.41 24.49
CA SER A 80 -3.69 0.96 24.28
C SER A 80 -4.82 1.26 25.26
N ASN A 81 -4.68 2.35 26.02
CA ASN A 81 -5.72 2.84 26.92
C ASN A 81 -6.26 4.17 26.38
N ARG A 82 -7.58 4.33 26.37
CA ARG A 82 -8.23 5.57 25.97
C ARG A 82 -9.31 5.93 26.98
N ASN A 83 -9.28 7.17 27.44
CA ASN A 83 -10.31 7.69 28.33
C ASN A 83 -11.42 8.30 27.51
N ILE A 84 -12.65 8.12 28.00
CA ILE A 84 -13.83 8.76 27.46
C ILE A 84 -14.60 9.42 28.59
N LYS A 85 -15.01 10.68 28.38
CA LYS A 85 -15.78 11.46 29.34
C LYS A 85 -17.21 11.58 28.85
N PHE A 86 -18.16 11.25 29.70
CA PHE A 86 -19.58 11.47 29.51
C PHE A 86 -19.95 12.76 30.24
N SER A 87 -20.05 13.86 29.51
CA SER A 87 -20.45 15.16 30.05
C SER A 87 -21.56 15.76 29.21
N ILE A 88 -22.68 15.03 29.14
CA ILE A 88 -23.94 15.60 28.68
C ILE A 88 -24.58 16.29 29.89
N ASN A 89 -25.15 17.47 29.68
CA ASN A 89 -25.85 18.26 30.70
C ASN A 89 -27.10 17.56 31.30
N PHE A 90 -27.45 16.37 30.82
CA PHE A 90 -28.61 15.59 31.23
C PHE A 90 -28.18 14.20 31.73
N ILE A 91 -28.24 13.97 33.05
CA ILE A 91 -27.76 12.74 33.71
C ILE A 91 -28.40 11.47 33.12
N ASN A 92 -29.71 11.49 32.84
CA ASN A 92 -30.40 10.33 32.26
C ASN A 92 -29.95 10.03 30.82
N LYS A 93 -29.54 11.05 30.05
CA LYS A 93 -29.07 10.90 28.66
C LYS A 93 -27.64 10.34 28.59
N ASN A 94 -26.83 10.46 29.65
CA ASN A 94 -25.51 9.81 29.71
C ASN A 94 -25.62 8.27 29.61
N ASN A 95 -26.69 7.68 30.14
CA ASN A 95 -26.93 6.23 30.05
C ASN A 95 -27.12 5.77 28.60
N ILE A 96 -27.74 6.61 27.75
CA ILE A 96 -27.95 6.33 26.33
C ILE A 96 -26.61 6.26 25.59
N ILE A 97 -25.72 7.23 25.81
CA ILE A 97 -24.37 7.20 25.21
C ILE A 97 -23.55 6.02 25.74
N LYS A 98 -23.63 5.72 27.04
CA LYS A 98 -22.97 4.54 27.63
C LYS A 98 -23.47 3.25 26.98
N ALA A 99 -24.77 3.08 26.80
CA ALA A 99 -25.37 1.94 26.11
C ALA A 99 -24.92 1.86 24.64
N TYR A 100 -24.88 2.99 23.93
CA TYR A 100 -24.38 3.08 22.56
C TYR A 100 -22.92 2.62 22.46
N LEU A 101 -22.04 3.08 23.37
CA LEU A 101 -20.65 2.66 23.45
C LEU A 101 -20.53 1.14 23.63
N ILE A 102 -21.32 0.57 24.55
CA ILE A 102 -21.36 -0.88 24.76
C ILE A 102 -21.77 -1.61 23.48
N ASN A 103 -22.75 -1.11 22.72
CA ASN A 103 -23.09 -1.71 21.42
C ASN A 103 -21.98 -1.63 20.39
N LEU A 104 -21.19 -0.54 20.37
CA LEU A 104 -20.01 -0.46 19.52
C LEU A 104 -18.94 -1.50 19.93
N LEU A 105 -18.78 -1.76 21.23
CA LEU A 105 -17.90 -2.82 21.74
C LEU A 105 -18.38 -4.22 21.36
N ILE A 106 -19.69 -4.49 21.44
CA ILE A 106 -20.29 -5.77 21.00
C ILE A 106 -19.99 -6.00 19.52
N ASN A 107 -20.03 -4.95 18.71
CA ASN A 107 -19.71 -4.99 17.28
C ASN A 107 -18.22 -5.04 16.94
N LEU A 108 -17.35 -5.22 17.93
CA LEU A 108 -15.90 -5.31 17.79
C LEU A 108 -15.29 -4.09 17.06
N ILE A 109 -15.86 -2.90 17.30
CA ILE A 109 -15.30 -1.65 16.79
C ILE A 109 -14.02 -1.33 17.57
N ASN A 110 -12.99 -0.84 16.87
CA ASN A 110 -11.71 -0.46 17.47
C ASN A 110 -11.90 0.68 18.48
N ILE A 111 -11.16 0.64 19.60
CA ILE A 111 -11.34 1.63 20.69
C ILE A 111 -11.12 3.08 20.25
N ASN A 112 -10.22 3.33 19.29
CA ASN A 112 -9.95 4.69 18.82
C ASN A 112 -11.16 5.24 18.06
N THR A 113 -11.76 4.41 17.20
CA THR A 113 -12.99 4.74 16.47
C THR A 113 -14.17 4.91 17.42
N ILE A 114 -14.28 4.08 18.47
CA ILE A 114 -15.34 4.24 19.48
C ILE A 114 -15.22 5.60 20.17
N VAL A 115 -14.02 5.97 20.62
CA VAL A 115 -13.78 7.24 21.32
C VAL A 115 -14.08 8.43 20.43
N GLU A 116 -13.64 8.39 19.17
CA GLU A 116 -13.94 9.43 18.18
C GLU A 116 -15.44 9.55 17.93
N ARG A 117 -16.12 8.42 17.65
CA ARG A 117 -17.58 8.37 17.44
C ARG A 117 -18.34 8.97 18.61
N VAL A 118 -18.06 8.51 19.82
CA VAL A 118 -18.79 8.96 21.01
C VAL A 118 -18.48 10.43 21.33
N ARG A 119 -17.26 10.92 21.06
CA ARG A 119 -16.95 12.36 21.18
C ARG A 119 -17.82 13.18 20.23
N VAL A 120 -17.81 12.86 18.93
CA VAL A 120 -18.62 13.56 17.92
C VAL A 120 -20.10 13.55 18.30
N ILE A 121 -20.61 12.39 18.73
CA ILE A 121 -22.00 12.28 19.19
C ILE A 121 -22.29 13.12 20.43
N SER A 122 -21.36 13.17 21.38
CA SER A 122 -21.52 14.00 22.59
C SER A 122 -21.56 15.49 22.26
N ASP A 123 -20.71 15.93 21.33
CA ASP A 123 -20.67 17.32 20.86
C ASP A 123 -21.98 17.69 20.16
N ILE A 124 -22.46 16.84 19.24
CA ILE A 124 -23.74 17.02 18.55
C ILE A 124 -24.90 17.07 19.53
N ILE A 125 -24.98 16.14 20.48
CA ILE A 125 -26.05 16.12 21.49
C ILE A 125 -26.08 17.39 22.33
N ASN A 126 -24.91 17.92 22.69
CA ASN A 126 -24.84 19.13 23.49
C ASN A 126 -25.29 20.37 22.68
N ILE A 127 -24.94 20.44 21.41
CA ILE A 127 -25.32 21.55 20.50
C ILE A 127 -26.81 21.49 20.18
N SER A 128 -27.31 20.32 19.79
CA SER A 128 -28.71 20.13 19.40
C SER A 128 -29.67 19.92 20.57
N ASN A 129 -29.20 20.04 21.81
CA ASN A 129 -29.98 19.70 23.01
C ASN A 129 -30.66 18.30 22.94
N PHE A 130 -29.92 17.32 22.39
CA PHE A 130 -30.42 15.98 22.06
C PHE A 130 -31.48 15.99 20.95
N PHE A 131 -31.19 16.67 19.85
CA PHE A 131 -32.02 16.77 18.65
C PHE A 131 -33.39 17.45 18.88
N ASP A 132 -33.38 18.49 19.71
CA ASP A 132 -34.49 19.42 19.90
C ASP A 132 -34.65 20.28 18.64
N ILE A 133 -35.87 20.40 18.11
CA ILE A 133 -36.11 21.11 16.84
C ILE A 133 -35.76 22.60 16.94
N ASP A 134 -35.92 23.19 18.14
CA ASP A 134 -35.56 24.58 18.41
C ASP A 134 -34.04 24.83 18.31
N LYS A 135 -33.23 23.76 18.26
CA LYS A 135 -31.77 23.79 18.13
C LYS A 135 -31.25 23.30 16.78
N PHE A 136 -32.14 23.16 15.80
CA PHE A 136 -31.77 22.68 14.47
C PHE A 136 -30.79 23.62 13.76
N ASN A 137 -31.00 24.93 13.85
CA ASN A 137 -30.13 25.92 13.21
C ASN A 137 -28.69 25.85 13.75
N GLU A 138 -28.51 25.75 15.07
CA GLU A 138 -27.18 25.62 15.67
C GLU A 138 -26.49 24.31 15.25
N PHE A 139 -27.25 23.23 15.05
CA PHE A 139 -26.74 21.98 14.52
C PHE A 139 -26.29 22.11 13.05
N GLU A 140 -27.09 22.74 12.20
CA GLU A 140 -26.76 22.98 10.79
C GLU A 140 -25.49 23.82 10.67
N GLU A 141 -25.40 24.94 11.39
CA GLU A 141 -24.20 25.80 11.43
C GLU A 141 -22.96 25.03 11.88
N TYR A 142 -23.10 24.15 12.89
CA TYR A 142 -21.98 23.34 13.37
C TYR A 142 -21.49 22.34 12.32
N ILE A 143 -22.39 21.67 11.61
CA ILE A 143 -22.02 20.76 10.51
C ILE A 143 -21.35 21.55 9.39
N GLU A 144 -21.88 22.72 9.02
CA GLU A 144 -21.32 23.51 7.93
C GLU A 144 -19.93 24.06 8.23
N SER A 145 -19.68 24.44 9.48
CA SER A 145 -18.36 24.92 9.93
C SER A 145 -17.27 23.84 9.99
N THR A 146 -17.64 22.56 9.89
CA THR A 146 -16.70 21.43 9.95
C THR A 146 -16.01 21.21 8.60
N PHE A 147 -14.71 20.89 8.60
CA PHE A 147 -13.99 20.56 7.36
C PHE A 147 -14.64 19.39 6.60
N ASP A 148 -14.72 19.48 5.26
CA ASP A 148 -15.41 18.51 4.40
C ASP A 148 -14.99 17.05 4.63
N ASN A 149 -13.69 16.80 4.85
CA ASN A 149 -13.16 15.46 5.13
C ASN A 149 -13.72 14.82 6.41
N ASN A 150 -14.17 15.65 7.37
CA ASN A 150 -14.76 15.19 8.63
C ASN A 150 -16.29 15.17 8.57
N LYS A 151 -16.93 15.93 7.69
CA LYS A 151 -18.41 15.99 7.53
C LYS A 151 -19.00 14.61 7.26
N LEU A 152 -18.36 13.77 6.43
CA LEU A 152 -18.86 12.42 6.14
C LEU A 152 -18.81 11.48 7.35
N ASN A 153 -17.69 11.44 8.07
CA ASN A 153 -17.58 10.64 9.29
C ASN A 153 -18.61 11.09 10.32
N MET A 154 -18.77 12.42 10.45
CA MET A 154 -19.75 13.02 11.35
C MET A 154 -21.17 12.62 10.95
N LYS A 155 -21.54 12.74 9.67
CA LYS A 155 -22.81 12.26 9.12
C LYS A 155 -23.05 10.79 9.44
N ASP A 156 -22.10 9.91 9.12
CA ASP A 156 -22.21 8.47 9.34
C ASP A 156 -22.37 8.11 10.83
N TYR A 157 -21.59 8.75 11.69
CA TYR A 157 -21.64 8.52 13.13
C TYR A 157 -22.99 8.97 13.69
N THR A 158 -23.48 10.13 13.25
CA THR A 158 -24.74 10.74 13.68
C THR A 158 -25.93 9.92 13.23
N MET A 159 -25.99 9.55 11.95
CA MET A 159 -27.03 8.66 11.43
C MET A 159 -27.04 7.31 12.15
N ASN A 160 -25.86 6.74 12.44
CA ASN A 160 -25.77 5.49 13.19
C ASN A 160 -26.31 5.64 14.62
N PHE A 161 -26.05 6.76 15.29
CA PHE A 161 -26.60 7.05 16.62
C PHE A 161 -28.10 7.32 16.59
N ILE A 162 -28.61 8.12 15.65
CA ILE A 162 -30.04 8.38 15.46
C ILE A 162 -30.79 7.05 15.27
N SER A 163 -30.23 6.14 14.48
CA SER A 163 -30.82 4.80 14.28
C SER A 163 -30.88 3.95 15.55
N PHE A 164 -29.98 4.21 16.51
CA PHE A 164 -29.94 3.53 17.80
C PHE A 164 -30.96 4.09 18.80
N ILE A 165 -31.28 5.37 18.74
CA ILE A 165 -32.24 6.03 19.64
C ILE A 165 -33.64 6.23 19.02
N ARG A 166 -33.93 5.49 17.94
CA ARG A 166 -35.12 5.58 17.07
C ARG A 166 -36.39 6.02 17.84
N ASP A 167 -37.14 6.95 17.25
CA ASP A 167 -38.36 7.60 17.77
C ASP A 167 -38.15 8.83 18.69
N ASN A 168 -36.91 9.29 18.89
CA ASN A 168 -36.58 10.49 19.70
C ASN A 168 -35.95 11.64 18.91
N VAL A 169 -36.06 11.66 17.57
CA VAL A 169 -35.38 12.63 16.70
C VAL A 169 -36.34 13.12 15.64
N ASP A 170 -36.41 14.45 15.47
CA ASP A 170 -37.23 15.09 14.44
C ASP A 170 -36.77 14.69 13.01
N GLU A 171 -37.71 14.64 12.06
CA GLU A 171 -37.43 14.27 10.67
C GLU A 171 -36.50 15.27 9.98
N GLU A 172 -36.50 16.54 10.41
CA GLU A 172 -35.70 17.61 9.82
C GLU A 172 -34.18 17.35 9.91
N TYR A 173 -33.69 16.95 11.10
CA TYR A 173 -32.29 16.51 11.30
C TYR A 173 -31.88 15.41 10.34
N CYS A 174 -32.75 14.44 10.13
CA CYS A 174 -32.46 13.31 9.26
C CYS A 174 -32.47 13.70 7.79
N ASN A 175 -33.44 14.55 7.39
CA ASN A 175 -33.54 15.05 6.01
C ASN A 175 -32.31 15.85 5.62
N TYR A 176 -31.79 16.69 6.53
CA TYR A 176 -30.54 17.42 6.32
C TYR A 176 -29.34 16.47 6.20
N LEU A 177 -29.17 15.51 7.12
CA LEU A 177 -28.06 14.55 7.02
C LEU A 177 -28.09 13.72 5.73
N VAL A 178 -29.28 13.38 5.23
CA VAL A 178 -29.45 12.67 3.95
C VAL A 178 -29.14 13.57 2.75
N SER A 179 -29.43 14.87 2.81
CA SER A 179 -29.14 15.81 1.72
C SER A 179 -27.65 16.08 1.53
N LEU A 180 -26.84 15.92 2.60
CA LEU A 180 -25.39 16.05 2.51
C LEU A 180 -24.80 15.06 1.49
N PRO A 181 -23.88 15.51 0.62
CA PRO A 181 -23.29 14.65 -0.42
C PRO A 181 -22.53 13.48 0.21
N ASN A 182 -22.62 12.31 -0.44
CA ASN A 182 -21.84 11.12 -0.08
C ASN A 182 -20.46 11.09 -0.76
N GLU A 183 -20.14 12.11 -1.57
CA GLU A 183 -18.95 12.10 -2.40
C GLU A 183 -17.69 12.34 -1.58
N TYR A 184 -16.94 11.26 -1.43
CA TYR A 184 -15.60 11.25 -0.90
C TYR A 184 -14.69 11.95 -1.91
N PHE A 185 -14.25 13.18 -1.63
CA PHE A 185 -12.95 13.63 -2.13
C PHE A 185 -11.87 12.93 -1.31
N SER A 186 -11.79 11.61 -1.44
CA SER A 186 -10.67 10.85 -0.90
C SER A 186 -9.48 11.36 -1.66
N LYS A 187 -8.67 12.24 -1.06
CA LYS A 187 -7.34 12.52 -1.58
C LYS A 187 -6.63 11.18 -1.62
N THR A 188 -6.59 10.59 -2.81
CA THR A 188 -5.90 9.33 -3.07
C THR A 188 -4.48 9.53 -2.58
N ARG A 189 -3.98 8.61 -1.74
CA ARG A 189 -2.63 8.78 -1.17
C ARG A 189 -1.64 8.95 -2.31
N GLU A 190 -1.05 10.13 -2.40
CA GLU A 190 0.04 10.40 -3.32
C GLU A 190 1.26 9.56 -2.90
N ILE A 191 1.74 8.77 -3.84
CA ILE A 191 2.96 7.96 -3.71
C ILE A 191 4.12 8.85 -4.16
N PRO A 192 5.34 8.71 -3.58
CA PRO A 192 6.52 9.35 -4.16
C PRO A 192 6.63 8.99 -5.64
N ASP A 193 7.23 9.89 -6.41
CA ASP A 193 7.57 9.59 -7.80
C ASP A 193 8.47 8.33 -7.84
N TYR A 194 8.40 7.58 -8.95
CA TYR A 194 9.14 6.32 -9.04
C TYR A 194 10.66 6.54 -9.02
N THR A 195 11.15 7.70 -9.44
CA THR A 195 12.57 8.04 -9.33
C THR A 195 12.99 8.00 -7.86
N SER A 196 12.21 8.60 -6.97
CA SER A 196 12.42 8.51 -5.52
C SER A 196 12.32 7.07 -4.99
N ILE A 197 11.38 6.27 -5.48
CA ILE A 197 11.25 4.84 -5.12
C ILE A 197 12.49 4.04 -5.53
N LEU A 198 12.99 4.23 -6.75
CA LEU A 198 14.18 3.52 -7.25
C LEU A 198 15.46 4.02 -6.61
N LYS A 199 15.58 5.34 -6.35
CA LYS A 199 16.67 5.89 -5.55
C LYS A 199 16.70 5.22 -4.18
N PHE A 200 15.54 5.04 -3.52
CA PHE A 200 15.48 4.32 -2.25
C PHE A 200 15.96 2.87 -2.36
N ASP A 201 15.44 2.12 -3.33
CA ASP A 201 15.84 0.72 -3.56
C ASP A 201 17.35 0.59 -3.78
N PHE A 202 17.90 1.43 -4.66
CA PHE A 202 19.33 1.47 -4.96
C PHE A 202 20.17 1.84 -3.75
N LEU A 203 19.80 2.88 -3.01
CA LEU A 203 20.55 3.35 -1.83
C LEU A 203 20.52 2.32 -0.71
N LEU A 204 19.37 1.65 -0.50
CA LEU A 204 19.26 0.58 0.48
C LEU A 204 20.09 -0.65 0.08
N ASP A 205 20.08 -1.04 -1.20
CA ASP A 205 20.90 -2.15 -1.68
C ASP A 205 22.39 -1.83 -1.64
N LYS A 206 22.78 -0.60 -1.99
CA LYS A 206 24.16 -0.12 -1.85
C LYS A 206 24.60 -0.13 -0.39
N TYR A 207 23.74 0.32 0.53
CA TYR A 207 24.00 0.23 1.96
C TYR A 207 24.23 -1.23 2.38
N LEU A 208 23.33 -2.13 2.01
CA LEU A 208 23.41 -3.55 2.37
C LEU A 208 24.67 -4.25 1.85
N LYS A 209 25.09 -3.95 0.60
CA LYS A 209 26.31 -4.52 0.01
C LYS A 209 27.58 -4.11 0.76
N ASN A 210 27.59 -2.90 1.30
CA ASN A 210 28.74 -2.34 2.02
C ASN A 210 28.64 -2.52 3.53
N SER A 211 27.50 -3.00 4.04
CA SER A 211 27.25 -3.10 5.47
C SER A 211 27.95 -4.29 6.11
N ASP A 212 28.56 -4.07 7.26
CA ASP A 212 28.92 -5.14 8.17
C ASP A 212 27.69 -5.72 8.91
N GLU A 213 27.91 -6.70 9.79
CA GLU A 213 26.81 -7.29 10.56
C GLU A 213 26.10 -6.28 11.48
N LYS A 214 26.85 -5.37 12.13
CA LYS A 214 26.28 -4.38 13.04
C LYS A 214 25.46 -3.34 12.29
N GLU A 215 25.95 -2.90 11.14
CA GLU A 215 25.29 -1.98 10.22
C GLU A 215 24.00 -2.60 9.67
N PHE A 216 24.06 -3.86 9.21
CA PHE A 216 22.86 -4.60 8.82
C PHE A 216 21.81 -4.61 9.94
N PHE A 217 22.18 -4.98 11.16
CA PHE A 217 21.25 -5.05 12.28
C PHE A 217 20.78 -3.68 12.79
N ARG A 218 21.44 -2.58 12.43
CA ARG A 218 20.94 -1.23 12.74
C ARG A 218 19.65 -0.93 11.98
N TYR A 219 19.58 -1.36 10.73
CA TYR A 219 18.49 -1.06 9.82
C TYR A 219 17.73 -2.31 9.34
N TYR A 220 17.93 -3.48 9.97
CA TYR A 220 17.21 -4.70 9.62
C TYR A 220 15.68 -4.54 9.52
N PRO A 221 14.99 -3.71 10.34
CA PRO A 221 13.54 -3.58 10.25
C PRO A 221 13.10 -2.97 8.92
N ILE A 222 13.83 -1.96 8.41
CA ILE A 222 13.48 -1.32 7.13
C ILE A 222 13.92 -2.17 5.95
N VAL A 223 15.01 -2.94 6.09
CA VAL A 223 15.44 -3.92 5.09
C VAL A 223 14.38 -5.01 4.91
N LEU A 224 13.91 -5.61 6.00
CA LEU A 224 12.83 -6.60 5.95
C LEU A 224 11.53 -5.98 5.43
N TRP A 225 11.16 -4.79 5.92
CA TRP A 225 9.96 -4.07 5.45
C TRP A 225 10.01 -3.88 3.94
N TRP A 226 11.13 -3.38 3.41
CA TRP A 226 11.28 -3.13 1.98
C TRP A 226 11.28 -4.42 1.17
N LYS A 227 12.13 -5.40 1.52
CA LYS A 227 12.28 -6.65 0.76
C LYS A 227 11.02 -7.52 0.76
N ILE A 228 10.16 -7.39 1.77
CA ILE A 228 8.88 -8.13 1.88
C ILE A 228 7.71 -7.29 1.35
N CYS A 229 7.48 -6.08 1.86
CA CYS A 229 6.25 -5.31 1.60
C CYS A 229 6.19 -4.69 0.21
N SER A 230 7.33 -4.48 -0.47
CA SER A 230 7.36 -4.02 -1.88
C SER A 230 6.95 -5.10 -2.87
N LYS A 231 7.00 -6.38 -2.46
CA LYS A 231 6.70 -7.57 -3.27
C LYS A 231 5.38 -8.23 -2.88
N ILE A 232 5.02 -8.18 -1.60
CA ILE A 232 3.79 -8.74 -1.06
C ILE A 232 2.96 -7.58 -0.49
N PRO A 233 1.72 -7.37 -0.95
CA PRO A 233 0.90 -6.23 -0.51
C PRO A 233 0.40 -6.45 0.92
N LEU A 234 1.25 -6.10 1.88
CA LEU A 234 1.02 -6.12 3.32
C LEU A 234 0.64 -4.73 3.81
N ARG A 235 -0.33 -4.63 4.71
CA ARG A 235 -0.48 -3.38 5.48
C ARG A 235 0.69 -3.25 6.46
N PRO A 236 1.14 -2.04 6.82
CA PRO A 236 2.18 -1.88 7.83
C PRO A 236 1.86 -2.64 9.13
N CYS A 237 0.61 -2.61 9.59
CA CYS A 237 0.18 -3.38 10.75
C CYS A 237 0.25 -4.90 10.58
N GLU A 238 0.08 -5.44 9.37
CA GLU A 238 0.25 -6.87 9.08
C GLU A 238 1.73 -7.27 9.15
N PHE A 239 2.62 -6.40 8.64
CA PHE A 239 4.06 -6.58 8.74
C PHE A 239 4.55 -6.56 10.20
N MET A 240 4.05 -5.61 11.01
CA MET A 240 4.43 -5.50 12.43
C MET A 240 4.10 -6.75 13.27
N ILE A 241 3.08 -7.52 12.87
CA ILE A 241 2.61 -8.70 13.61
C ILE A 241 3.06 -10.02 12.96
N LEU A 242 3.94 -9.99 11.94
CA LEU A 242 4.52 -11.22 11.39
C LEU A 242 5.20 -11.99 12.51
N LYS A 243 4.90 -13.29 12.61
CA LYS A 243 5.52 -14.17 13.61
C LYS A 243 6.97 -14.50 13.23
N LYS A 244 7.79 -14.87 14.21
CA LYS A 244 9.21 -15.22 13.96
C LYS A 244 9.36 -16.48 13.08
N ASP A 245 8.41 -17.39 13.16
CA ASP A 245 8.31 -18.61 12.34
C ASP A 245 7.50 -18.38 11.06
N CYS A 246 7.42 -17.14 10.57
CA CYS A 246 6.63 -16.82 9.40
C CYS A 246 7.18 -17.43 8.11
N VAL A 247 8.43 -17.92 8.05
CA VAL A 247 9.00 -18.53 6.84
C VAL A 247 9.20 -20.04 6.97
N TYR A 248 9.00 -20.76 5.88
CA TYR A 248 9.22 -22.20 5.83
C TYR A 248 9.66 -22.67 4.44
N GLU A 249 10.37 -23.79 4.39
CA GLU A 249 10.73 -24.48 3.14
C GLU A 249 9.79 -25.66 2.90
N LYS A 250 9.33 -25.82 1.66
CA LYS A 250 8.54 -26.98 1.22
C LYS A 250 8.93 -27.35 -0.20
N LYS A 251 9.36 -28.59 -0.42
CA LYS A 251 9.76 -29.11 -1.75
C LYS A 251 10.80 -28.20 -2.46
N ARG A 252 11.87 -27.80 -1.76
CA ARG A 252 12.93 -26.89 -2.27
C ARG A 252 12.43 -25.51 -2.72
N LYS A 253 11.26 -25.09 -2.23
CA LYS A 253 10.69 -23.76 -2.45
C LYS A 253 10.47 -23.11 -1.09
N TYR A 254 10.68 -21.80 -1.04
CA TYR A 254 10.56 -21.01 0.18
C TYR A 254 9.23 -20.26 0.20
N TYR A 255 8.64 -20.15 1.38
CA TYR A 255 7.34 -19.55 1.60
C TYR A 255 7.34 -18.64 2.82
N ILE A 256 6.46 -17.65 2.81
CA ILE A 256 6.12 -16.81 3.97
C ILE A 256 4.63 -16.93 4.27
N LYS A 257 4.29 -17.19 5.53
CA LYS A 257 2.94 -17.22 6.08
C LYS A 257 2.59 -15.85 6.66
N ILE A 258 1.45 -15.33 6.25
CA ILE A 258 0.95 -14.01 6.60
C ILE A 258 -0.46 -14.16 7.17
N ARG A 259 -0.73 -13.47 8.28
CA ARG A 259 -2.07 -13.33 8.84
C ARG A 259 -2.60 -11.93 8.57
N ARG A 260 -3.81 -11.83 8.02
CA ARG A 260 -4.45 -10.54 7.72
C ARG A 260 -4.90 -9.85 8.99
N CYS A 261 -4.72 -8.53 9.06
CA CYS A 261 -5.09 -7.78 10.26
C CYS A 261 -6.62 -7.59 10.38
N LYS A 262 -7.36 -7.64 9.26
CA LYS A 262 -8.82 -7.46 9.23
C LYS A 262 -9.52 -8.79 8.89
N PRO A 263 -10.60 -9.15 9.60
CA PRO A 263 -11.45 -10.26 9.20
C PRO A 263 -12.20 -9.94 7.90
N HIS A 264 -12.30 -10.95 7.04
CA HIS A 264 -12.91 -10.87 5.71
C HIS A 264 -14.22 -11.66 5.65
N GLY A 265 -15.31 -10.99 5.25
CA GLY A 265 -16.65 -11.58 5.23
C GLY A 265 -17.39 -11.38 6.56
N PHE A 266 -18.71 -11.50 6.49
CA PHE A 266 -19.60 -11.21 7.62
C PHE A 266 -19.38 -12.17 8.80
N VAL A 267 -19.36 -13.48 8.52
CA VAL A 267 -19.16 -14.55 9.52
C VAL A 267 -17.81 -14.41 10.22
N ASN A 268 -16.72 -14.28 9.45
CA ASN A 268 -15.38 -14.10 10.02
C ASN A 268 -15.25 -12.80 10.81
N LYS A 269 -15.96 -11.73 10.44
CA LYS A 269 -15.97 -10.49 11.24
C LYS A 269 -16.64 -10.73 12.59
N ALA A 270 -17.78 -11.41 12.61
CA ALA A 270 -18.48 -11.74 13.86
C ALA A 270 -17.62 -12.65 14.75
N LEU A 271 -16.98 -13.67 14.18
CA LEU A 271 -16.10 -14.60 14.90
C LEU A 271 -14.69 -14.06 15.14
N ASN A 272 -14.37 -12.86 14.67
CA ASN A 272 -13.02 -12.28 14.65
C ASN A 272 -11.94 -13.22 14.04
N ILE A 273 -12.32 -14.03 13.04
CA ILE A 273 -11.43 -14.94 12.32
C ILE A 273 -10.66 -14.16 11.26
N ARG A 274 -9.34 -14.25 11.33
CA ARG A 274 -8.42 -13.60 10.39
C ARG A 274 -7.85 -14.63 9.44
N LYS A 275 -7.87 -14.32 8.14
CA LYS A 275 -7.36 -15.20 7.10
C LYS A 275 -5.83 -15.33 7.20
N GLU A 276 -5.34 -16.57 7.15
CA GLU A 276 -3.92 -16.87 6.94
C GLU A 276 -3.68 -17.26 5.48
N GLN A 277 -2.61 -16.74 4.90
CA GLN A 277 -2.20 -17.00 3.52
C GLN A 277 -0.70 -17.25 3.47
N SER A 278 -0.28 -18.12 2.55
CA SER A 278 1.14 -18.37 2.31
C SER A 278 1.53 -17.94 0.91
N PHE A 279 2.65 -17.23 0.80
CA PHE A 279 3.17 -16.69 -0.44
C PHE A 279 4.54 -17.29 -0.72
N ARG A 280 4.81 -17.63 -1.98
CA ARG A 280 6.14 -18.08 -2.39
C ARG A 280 7.11 -16.90 -2.35
N ILE A 281 8.28 -17.10 -1.78
CA ILE A 281 9.36 -16.12 -1.72
C ILE A 281 10.64 -16.69 -2.34
N ASN A 282 11.59 -15.80 -2.65
CA ASN A 282 12.92 -16.20 -3.06
C ASN A 282 13.76 -16.62 -1.84
N LYS A 283 14.90 -17.27 -2.11
CA LYS A 283 15.83 -17.71 -1.07
C LYS A 283 16.41 -16.53 -0.28
N GLU A 284 16.71 -15.42 -0.94
CA GLU A 284 17.22 -14.19 -0.32
C GLU A 284 16.33 -13.70 0.84
N ILE A 285 15.00 -13.59 0.63
CA ILE A 285 14.07 -13.16 1.69
C ILE A 285 14.04 -14.20 2.83
N TYR A 286 14.04 -15.49 2.48
CA TYR A 286 14.06 -16.57 3.46
C TYR A 286 15.31 -16.48 4.36
N ASP A 287 16.49 -16.38 3.74
CA ASP A 287 17.78 -16.29 4.43
C ASP A 287 17.87 -15.01 5.29
N LEU A 288 17.34 -13.87 4.81
CA LEU A 288 17.25 -12.63 5.58
C LEU A 288 16.40 -12.79 6.85
N VAL A 289 15.22 -13.40 6.72
CA VAL A 289 14.36 -13.66 7.89
C VAL A 289 15.07 -14.60 8.86
N MET A 290 15.67 -15.70 8.36
CA MET A 290 16.41 -16.65 9.18
C MET A 290 17.61 -16.01 9.90
N LYS A 291 18.36 -15.12 9.25
CA LYS A 291 19.46 -14.34 9.86
C LYS A 291 18.97 -13.50 11.03
N VAL A 292 17.79 -12.88 10.92
CA VAL A 292 17.23 -12.02 11.98
C VAL A 292 16.72 -12.83 13.16
N VAL A 293 15.97 -13.91 12.91
CA VAL A 293 15.33 -14.70 13.98
C VAL A 293 16.30 -15.65 14.71
N SER A 294 17.43 -15.98 14.07
CA SER A 294 18.51 -16.78 14.70
C SER A 294 19.45 -15.94 15.58
N HIS A 295 19.36 -14.62 15.51
CA HIS A 295 20.25 -13.75 16.26
C HIS A 295 19.95 -13.82 17.77
N LYS A 296 20.99 -13.99 18.61
CA LYS A 296 20.88 -14.23 20.07
C LYS A 296 20.09 -13.21 20.89
N SER A 297 19.97 -11.98 20.40
CA SER A 297 19.22 -10.89 21.05
C SER A 297 17.78 -10.77 20.56
N HIS A 298 17.34 -11.65 19.67
CA HIS A 298 15.94 -11.79 19.27
C HIS A 298 15.17 -12.57 20.35
N ASP A 299 14.16 -11.95 20.93
CA ASP A 299 13.57 -12.38 22.20
C ASP A 299 12.03 -12.29 22.25
N CYS A 300 11.40 -12.13 21.08
CA CYS A 300 9.96 -12.02 20.96
C CYS A 300 9.38 -13.05 19.99
N GLU A 301 8.07 -13.21 20.02
CA GLU A 301 7.32 -14.12 19.13
C GLU A 301 7.11 -13.56 17.71
N PHE A 302 7.47 -12.30 17.49
CA PHE A 302 7.32 -11.60 16.21
C PHE A 302 8.65 -11.51 15.47
N LEU A 303 8.59 -11.28 14.17
CA LEU A 303 9.76 -11.08 13.32
C LEU A 303 10.59 -9.88 13.81
N LEU A 304 9.93 -8.81 14.25
CA LEU A 304 10.57 -7.58 14.72
C LEU A 304 10.69 -7.56 16.26
N SER A 305 11.91 -7.81 16.75
CA SER A 305 12.25 -7.66 18.18
C SER A 305 12.72 -6.23 18.48
N LYS A 306 12.11 -5.62 19.50
CA LYS A 306 12.51 -4.30 19.99
C LYS A 306 13.86 -4.35 20.71
N ASN A 307 14.15 -5.43 21.44
CA ASN A 307 15.44 -5.58 22.12
C ASN A 307 16.58 -5.79 21.13
N LEU A 308 16.35 -6.58 20.07
CA LEU A 308 17.28 -6.67 18.96
C LEU A 308 17.52 -5.30 18.30
N TYR A 309 16.45 -4.58 17.96
CA TYR A 309 16.55 -3.24 17.39
C TYR A 309 17.34 -2.29 18.31
N ASN A 310 16.98 -2.21 19.60
CA ASN A 310 17.62 -1.33 20.58
C ASN A 310 19.12 -1.61 20.71
N LYS A 311 19.55 -2.87 20.65
CA LYS A 311 20.97 -3.25 20.76
C LYS A 311 21.86 -2.57 19.71
N TYR A 312 21.35 -2.36 18.49
CA TYR A 312 22.12 -1.80 17.38
C TYR A 312 21.76 -0.34 17.07
N TYR A 313 20.63 0.13 17.58
CA TYR A 313 20.11 1.47 17.33
C TYR A 313 20.75 2.57 18.20
N THR A 314 21.18 2.27 19.43
CA THR A 314 21.59 3.26 20.46
C THR A 314 22.93 3.96 20.26
N GLN A 315 23.57 3.89 19.09
CA GLN A 315 24.91 4.47 18.90
C GLN A 315 24.89 5.95 18.45
N TYR A 316 23.76 6.51 17.99
CA TYR A 316 23.72 7.85 17.35
C TYR A 316 22.62 8.81 17.85
N THR A 317 21.70 8.39 18.74
CA THR A 317 20.61 9.26 19.23
C THR A 317 20.50 9.26 20.75
N TYR A 318 20.10 10.41 21.29
CA TYR A 318 19.91 10.72 22.72
C TYR A 318 19.23 9.55 23.46
N LYS A 319 19.79 9.21 24.63
CA LYS A 319 19.31 8.18 25.58
C LYS A 319 17.95 8.55 26.22
N GLU A 320 16.95 8.96 25.45
CA GLU A 320 15.59 8.99 25.99
C GLU A 320 15.22 7.54 26.34
N GLU A 321 14.86 7.34 27.60
CA GLU A 321 14.61 6.07 28.24
C GLU A 321 13.82 5.14 27.32
N LEU A 322 14.53 4.17 26.74
CA LEU A 322 13.93 3.15 25.90
C LEU A 322 12.99 2.33 26.79
N VAL A 323 11.71 2.71 26.80
CA VAL A 323 10.66 2.02 27.55
C VAL A 323 10.81 0.52 27.31
N GLN A 324 11.06 -0.24 28.37
CA GLN A 324 11.30 -1.67 28.26
C GLN A 324 10.13 -2.35 27.55
N GLY A 325 10.44 -3.24 26.61
CA GLY A 325 9.43 -4.00 25.88
C GLY A 325 10.07 -4.87 24.79
N ARG A 326 9.58 -6.10 24.62
CA ARG A 326 10.14 -7.07 23.64
C ARG A 326 9.66 -6.82 22.21
N VAL A 327 8.50 -6.19 22.03
CA VAL A 327 7.85 -6.03 20.72
C VAL A 327 8.02 -4.61 20.15
N MET A 328 8.39 -4.53 18.87
CA MET A 328 8.73 -3.28 18.16
C MET A 328 7.48 -2.59 17.59
N ARG A 329 7.18 -1.35 18.02
CA ARG A 329 6.00 -0.60 17.57
C ARG A 329 6.19 0.03 16.18
N SER A 330 5.09 0.36 15.50
CA SER A 330 5.12 1.03 14.20
C SER A 330 5.91 2.35 14.23
N TYR A 331 5.85 3.09 15.34
CA TYR A 331 6.66 4.29 15.55
C TYR A 331 8.16 4.00 15.51
N ASN A 332 8.62 2.85 16.02
CA ASN A 332 10.03 2.48 15.95
C ASN A 332 10.47 2.23 14.49
N LEU A 333 9.60 1.62 13.68
CA LEU A 333 9.90 1.36 12.27
C LEU A 333 9.91 2.66 11.46
N ASP A 334 8.95 3.55 11.71
CA ASP A 334 8.90 4.89 11.11
C ASP A 334 10.12 5.73 11.49
N LYS A 335 10.54 5.70 12.76
CA LYS A 335 11.76 6.36 13.23
C LYS A 335 13.01 5.78 12.55
N CYS A 336 13.12 4.45 12.48
CA CYS A 336 14.22 3.77 11.82
C CYS A 336 14.35 4.16 10.33
N LEU A 337 13.22 4.33 9.62
CA LEU A 337 13.22 4.80 8.24
C LEU A 337 13.68 6.26 8.12
N LYS A 338 13.20 7.15 9.00
CA LYS A 338 13.64 8.55 9.05
C LYS A 338 15.13 8.68 9.36
N ASP A 339 15.63 7.87 10.27
CA ASP A 339 17.04 7.86 10.63
C ASP A 339 17.92 7.34 9.50
N PHE A 340 17.44 6.38 8.71
CA PHE A 340 18.15 5.95 7.50
C PHE A 340 18.28 7.11 6.52
N TYR A 341 17.18 7.83 6.23
CA TYR A 341 17.26 9.02 5.39
C TYR A 341 18.20 10.09 5.95
N TYR A 342 18.15 10.34 7.26
CA TYR A 342 18.95 11.38 7.87
C TYR A 342 20.44 11.01 7.93
N TYR A 343 20.80 9.88 8.54
CA TYR A 343 22.19 9.52 8.83
C TYR A 343 22.90 8.84 7.65
N GLU A 344 22.21 8.01 6.87
CA GLU A 344 22.85 7.24 5.80
C GLU A 344 22.79 7.95 4.45
N ILE A 345 21.90 8.94 4.29
CA ILE A 345 21.71 9.63 3.01
C ILE A 345 22.04 11.12 3.12
N ASN A 346 21.29 11.88 3.92
CA ASN A 346 21.44 13.35 4.01
C ASN A 346 22.78 13.75 4.64
N ASN A 347 23.13 13.24 5.83
CA ASN A 347 24.37 13.62 6.53
C ASN A 347 25.64 13.19 5.79
N LYS A 348 25.55 12.17 4.94
CA LYS A 348 26.63 11.73 4.06
C LYS A 348 26.65 12.47 2.72
N ASN A 349 25.78 13.47 2.53
CA ASN A 349 25.61 14.24 1.30
C ASN A 349 25.44 13.36 0.05
N ILE A 350 24.80 12.19 0.18
CA ILE A 350 24.60 11.26 -0.94
C ILE A 350 23.47 11.74 -1.85
N GLN A 351 22.39 12.24 -1.26
CA GLN A 351 21.19 12.70 -1.95
C GLN A 351 20.39 13.59 -1.00
N THR A 352 19.81 14.68 -1.50
CA THR A 352 18.86 15.48 -0.71
C THR A 352 17.53 14.77 -0.62
N VAL A 353 17.09 14.44 0.59
CA VAL A 353 15.78 13.82 0.86
C VAL A 353 14.81 14.82 1.48
N ILE A 354 13.62 14.95 0.90
CA ILE A 354 12.55 15.85 1.36
C ILE A 354 11.29 15.07 1.73
N SER A 355 10.50 15.60 2.67
CA SER A 355 9.20 15.01 3.02
C SER A 355 8.16 15.35 1.96
N LYS A 356 7.17 14.46 1.76
CA LYS A 356 5.99 14.73 0.92
C LYS A 356 5.29 16.04 1.27
N LYS A 357 5.29 16.43 2.55
CA LYS A 357 4.63 17.67 3.02
C LYS A 357 5.39 18.94 2.65
N ASP A 358 6.68 18.80 2.38
CA ASP A 358 7.57 19.92 2.08
C ASP A 358 7.64 20.19 0.57
N VAL A 359 6.97 19.35 -0.24
CA VAL A 359 6.74 19.60 -1.66
C VAL A 359 5.72 20.74 -1.79
N LYS A 360 6.21 21.98 -1.77
CA LYS A 360 5.47 23.22 -2.06
C LYS A 360 5.64 23.64 -3.52
N GLU A 361 4.58 24.10 -4.17
CA GLU A 361 4.65 24.69 -5.53
C GLU A 361 5.65 25.86 -5.65
N SER A 362 6.02 26.50 -4.53
CA SER A 362 6.87 27.69 -4.46
C SER A 362 8.38 27.43 -4.59
N LEU A 363 8.85 26.18 -4.60
CA LEU A 363 10.26 25.85 -4.83
C LEU A 363 10.46 25.52 -6.32
N SER A 364 11.63 25.83 -6.88
CA SER A 364 11.85 25.67 -8.33
C SER A 364 11.66 24.21 -8.75
N GLN A 365 10.99 23.98 -9.89
CA GLN A 365 10.79 22.64 -10.46
C GLN A 365 12.12 21.88 -10.65
N GLN A 366 13.22 22.60 -10.86
CA GLN A 366 14.55 22.03 -11.04
C GLN A 366 15.12 21.48 -9.72
N PHE A 367 14.96 22.18 -8.60
CA PHE A 367 15.36 21.68 -7.28
C PHE A 367 14.63 20.38 -6.92
N TYR A 368 13.33 20.28 -7.26
CA TYR A 368 12.55 19.06 -7.02
C TYR A 368 12.97 17.87 -7.86
N ARG A 369 13.39 18.08 -9.12
CA ARG A 369 13.86 16.98 -9.98
C ARG A 369 15.10 16.30 -9.40
N ASP A 370 15.95 17.07 -8.73
CA ASP A 370 17.18 16.53 -8.16
C ASP A 370 16.97 15.92 -6.78
N CYS A 371 15.93 16.32 -6.04
CA CYS A 371 15.59 15.78 -4.73
C CYS A 371 14.99 14.37 -4.79
N MET A 372 15.05 13.67 -3.66
CA MET A 372 14.36 12.41 -3.42
C MET A 372 13.23 12.63 -2.42
N VAL A 373 12.01 12.25 -2.76
CA VAL A 373 10.86 12.31 -1.86
C VAL A 373 10.86 11.09 -0.95
N SER A 374 10.83 11.30 0.37
CA SER A 374 10.86 10.25 1.36
C SER A 374 9.64 9.32 1.26
N LEU A 375 9.86 8.01 1.35
CA LEU A 375 8.78 7.02 1.39
C LEU A 375 8.13 6.97 2.77
N GLN A 376 6.86 6.57 2.80
CA GLN A 376 6.12 6.19 3.99
C GLN A 376 5.92 4.67 4.03
N LEU A 377 5.73 4.10 5.23
CA LEU A 377 5.57 2.65 5.40
C LEU A 377 4.46 2.04 4.53
N GLY A 378 3.39 2.81 4.27
CA GLY A 378 2.29 2.41 3.41
C GLY A 378 2.64 2.36 1.92
N ASP A 379 3.65 3.08 1.46
CA ASP A 379 3.98 3.22 0.03
C ASP A 379 4.50 1.89 -0.56
N ALA A 380 5.20 1.07 0.22
CA ALA A 380 5.63 -0.26 -0.21
C ALA A 380 4.44 -1.16 -0.60
N ARG A 381 3.33 -1.10 0.16
CA ARG A 381 2.09 -1.80 -0.21
C ARG A 381 1.53 -1.29 -1.53
N HIS A 382 1.53 0.03 -1.73
CA HIS A 382 1.04 0.62 -2.97
C HIS A 382 1.87 0.15 -4.16
N LEU A 383 3.19 0.16 -4.02
CA LEU A 383 4.12 -0.37 -5.03
C LEU A 383 3.86 -1.84 -5.36
N ALA A 384 3.66 -2.69 -4.35
CA ALA A 384 3.35 -4.11 -4.58
C ALA A 384 2.05 -4.29 -5.39
N ILE A 385 1.02 -3.47 -5.14
CA ILE A 385 -0.24 -3.52 -5.88
C ILE A 385 -0.06 -3.05 -7.33
N ILE A 386 0.67 -1.95 -7.54
CA ILE A 386 1.01 -1.46 -8.89
C ILE A 386 1.77 -2.54 -9.67
N ASN A 387 2.72 -3.22 -9.05
CA ASN A 387 3.45 -4.33 -9.69
C ASN A 387 2.53 -5.49 -10.10
N LEU A 388 1.51 -5.83 -9.29
CA LEU A 388 0.52 -6.85 -9.67
C LEU A 388 -0.34 -6.40 -10.87
N VAL A 389 -0.74 -5.12 -10.90
CA VAL A 389 -1.48 -4.52 -12.03
C VAL A 389 -0.64 -4.60 -13.31
N LEU A 390 0.63 -4.20 -13.25
CA LEU A 390 1.54 -4.21 -14.40
C LEU A 390 2.00 -5.60 -14.84
N GLN A 391 1.81 -6.61 -13.99
CA GLN A 391 1.97 -8.02 -14.36
C GLN A 391 0.71 -8.60 -15.01
N GLY A 392 -0.38 -7.84 -15.10
CA GLY A 392 -1.63 -8.33 -15.66
C GLY A 392 -2.36 -9.29 -14.73
N THR A 393 -2.19 -9.16 -13.42
CA THR A 393 -2.83 -10.05 -12.44
C THR A 393 -4.33 -9.79 -12.41
N ASN A 394 -5.15 -10.87 -12.47
CA ASN A 394 -6.61 -10.77 -12.36
C ASN A 394 -7.06 -9.97 -11.12
N SER A 395 -8.05 -9.08 -11.29
CA SER A 395 -8.71 -8.29 -10.23
C SER A 395 -9.12 -9.11 -8.99
N TYR A 396 -9.65 -10.33 -9.17
CA TYR A 396 -9.99 -11.23 -8.06
C TYR A 396 -8.75 -11.67 -7.28
N LEU A 397 -7.68 -12.02 -8.00
CA LEU A 397 -6.42 -12.43 -7.39
C LEU A 397 -5.75 -11.24 -6.68
N ILE A 398 -5.79 -10.03 -7.26
CA ILE A 398 -5.34 -8.81 -6.60
C ILE A 398 -6.15 -8.58 -5.31
N ARG A 399 -7.49 -8.66 -5.35
CA ARG A 399 -8.36 -8.53 -4.17
C ARG A 399 -7.97 -9.52 -3.08
N GLU A 400 -7.76 -10.79 -3.44
CA GLU A 400 -7.37 -11.86 -2.53
C GLU A 400 -5.95 -11.69 -1.98
N MET A 401 -4.98 -11.28 -2.81
CA MET A 401 -3.61 -10.99 -2.41
C MET A 401 -3.51 -9.74 -1.55
N CYS A 402 -4.40 -8.77 -1.71
CA CYS A 402 -4.42 -7.55 -0.91
C CYS A 402 -5.19 -7.72 0.40
N GLY A 403 -6.05 -8.76 0.51
CA GLY A 403 -7.05 -8.80 1.56
C GLY A 403 -7.94 -7.55 1.48
N HIS A 404 -8.54 -7.32 0.32
CA HIS A 404 -9.59 -6.33 0.10
C HIS A 404 -10.97 -6.99 0.19
N ARG A 405 -11.96 -6.23 0.66
CA ARG A 405 -13.36 -6.69 0.69
C ARG A 405 -14.03 -6.45 -0.64
N ASP A 406 -13.86 -5.24 -1.14
CA ASP A 406 -14.36 -4.80 -2.43
C ASP A 406 -13.32 -5.14 -3.51
N ILE A 407 -13.82 -5.67 -4.63
CA ILE A 407 -13.04 -5.87 -5.84
C ILE A 407 -12.61 -4.53 -6.45
N ASN A 408 -13.26 -3.41 -6.12
CA ASN A 408 -12.91 -2.10 -6.66
C ASN A 408 -11.80 -1.40 -5.88
N SER A 409 -11.41 -1.93 -4.71
CA SER A 409 -10.39 -1.30 -3.86
C SER A 409 -9.02 -1.17 -4.55
N HIS A 410 -8.73 -1.90 -5.63
CA HIS A 410 -7.48 -1.74 -6.38
C HIS A 410 -7.55 -0.74 -7.55
N LEU A 411 -8.72 -0.18 -7.88
CA LEU A 411 -8.87 0.69 -9.07
C LEU A 411 -8.08 1.99 -8.96
N HIS A 412 -8.04 2.60 -7.79
CA HIS A 412 -7.20 3.78 -7.55
C HIS A 412 -5.71 3.51 -7.84
N TYR A 413 -5.26 2.24 -7.78
CA TYR A 413 -3.89 1.87 -8.12
C TYR A 413 -3.67 1.73 -9.63
N VAL A 414 -4.73 1.49 -10.40
CA VAL A 414 -4.68 1.52 -11.87
C VAL A 414 -4.41 2.96 -12.33
N ASP A 415 -5.10 3.94 -11.75
CA ASP A 415 -4.86 5.36 -12.07
C ASP A 415 -3.39 5.77 -11.80
N HIS A 416 -2.81 5.27 -10.71
CA HIS A 416 -1.40 5.50 -10.38
C HIS A 416 -0.41 4.69 -11.24
N ALA A 417 -0.84 3.61 -11.88
CA ALA A 417 0.03 2.78 -12.70
C ALA A 417 0.49 3.55 -13.96
N LYS A 418 -0.30 4.50 -14.46
CA LYS A 418 0.10 5.36 -15.58
C LYS A 418 1.30 6.25 -15.21
N THR A 419 1.22 6.96 -14.08
CA THR A 419 2.35 7.74 -13.56
C THR A 419 3.57 6.87 -13.32
N TYR A 420 3.36 5.65 -12.81
CA TYR A 420 4.43 4.68 -12.61
C TYR A 420 5.13 4.28 -13.91
N ILE A 421 4.39 4.03 -14.99
CA ILE A 421 4.95 3.67 -16.31
C ILE A 421 5.84 4.81 -16.82
N THR A 422 5.35 6.05 -16.80
CA THR A 422 6.12 7.21 -17.26
C THR A 422 7.43 7.35 -16.48
N SER A 423 7.37 7.28 -15.15
CA SER A 423 8.58 7.39 -14.34
C SER A 423 9.50 6.17 -14.49
N LYS A 424 8.98 4.97 -14.78
CA LYS A 424 9.78 3.78 -15.08
C LYS A 424 10.57 3.92 -16.38
N VAL A 425 9.95 4.49 -17.42
CA VAL A 425 10.66 4.84 -18.66
C VAL A 425 11.82 5.78 -18.35
N LEU A 426 11.56 6.90 -17.66
CA LEU A 426 12.61 7.89 -17.34
C LEU A 426 13.83 7.28 -16.64
N VAL A 427 13.62 6.46 -15.60
CA VAL A 427 14.75 5.87 -14.88
C VAL A 427 15.50 4.83 -15.72
N LEU A 428 14.78 4.03 -16.50
CA LEU A 428 15.43 3.12 -17.44
C LEU A 428 16.21 3.91 -18.48
N THR A 429 15.69 5.03 -18.98
CA THR A 429 16.38 5.92 -19.91
C THR A 429 17.69 6.42 -19.30
N ASP A 430 17.68 6.87 -18.04
CA ASP A 430 18.89 7.32 -17.36
C ASP A 430 19.92 6.19 -17.15
N ILE A 431 19.45 4.98 -16.83
CA ILE A 431 20.32 3.79 -16.78
C ILE A 431 20.95 3.53 -18.16
N ARG A 432 20.15 3.53 -19.22
CA ARG A 432 20.64 3.34 -20.60
C ARG A 432 21.62 4.43 -20.99
N LYS A 433 21.39 5.67 -20.58
CA LYS A 433 22.34 6.76 -20.83
C LYS A 433 23.69 6.52 -20.16
N LEU A 434 23.69 6.01 -18.94
CA LEU A 434 24.91 5.62 -18.25
C LEU A 434 25.60 4.45 -18.95
N GLU A 435 24.86 3.42 -19.37
CA GLU A 435 25.41 2.30 -20.14
C GLU A 435 26.07 2.76 -21.44
N ILE A 436 25.42 3.63 -22.21
CA ILE A 436 25.97 4.19 -23.46
C ILE A 436 27.23 5.03 -23.19
N LYS A 437 27.21 5.90 -22.16
CA LYS A 437 28.40 6.66 -21.75
C LYS A 437 29.55 5.74 -21.39
N LEU A 438 29.31 4.72 -20.57
CA LEU A 438 30.33 3.77 -20.15
C LEU A 438 30.87 2.97 -21.34
N ALA A 439 30.01 2.51 -22.25
CA ALA A 439 30.43 1.82 -23.48
C ALA A 439 31.29 2.71 -24.39
N ASN A 440 30.96 4.00 -24.50
CA ASN A 440 31.74 4.97 -25.27
C ASN A 440 33.09 5.31 -24.62
N ILE A 441 33.17 5.31 -23.28
CA ILE A 441 34.40 5.59 -22.52
C ILE A 441 35.32 4.35 -22.47
N TYR A 442 34.75 3.17 -22.29
CA TYR A 442 35.45 1.90 -22.11
C TYR A 442 35.18 1.01 -23.32
N SER A 443 35.81 1.33 -24.45
CA SER A 443 35.69 0.56 -25.69
C SER A 443 36.27 -0.87 -25.64
N ASN A 444 36.43 -1.49 -24.46
CA ASN A 444 36.87 -2.89 -24.33
C ASN A 444 36.54 -3.65 -23.03
N GLU A 445 35.72 -3.16 -22.10
CA GLU A 445 35.35 -3.97 -20.91
C GLU A 445 33.86 -3.95 -20.59
N SER A 446 33.23 -5.12 -20.67
CA SER A 446 31.82 -5.36 -20.39
C SER A 446 31.50 -5.16 -18.91
N PHE A 447 30.79 -4.09 -18.58
CA PHE A 447 30.32 -3.80 -17.22
C PHE A 447 28.93 -4.41 -16.97
N GLU A 448 28.80 -5.32 -15.99
CA GLU A 448 27.55 -6.05 -15.71
C GLU A 448 26.67 -5.34 -14.66
N TYR A 449 25.44 -4.97 -15.05
CA TYR A 449 24.34 -4.72 -14.11
C TYR A 449 23.00 -5.34 -14.60
N GLY A 450 22.61 -6.44 -13.97
CA GLY A 450 21.21 -6.85 -13.71
C GLY A 450 20.19 -7.01 -14.86
N ASN A 451 20.10 -8.21 -15.45
CA ASN A 451 19.00 -9.19 -15.32
C ASN A 451 19.36 -10.39 -16.21
N LYS A 452 19.22 -11.64 -15.73
CA LYS A 452 19.66 -12.86 -16.48
C LYS A 452 19.06 -12.98 -17.90
N ARG A 453 17.96 -12.27 -18.20
CA ARG A 453 17.34 -12.19 -19.53
C ARG A 453 18.05 -11.20 -20.47
N ASN A 454 18.53 -10.07 -19.94
CA ASN A 454 19.25 -9.05 -20.71
C ASN A 454 20.67 -9.52 -21.06
N ASN A 455 21.36 -10.21 -20.14
CA ASN A 455 22.69 -10.79 -20.43
C ASN A 455 22.65 -11.80 -21.58
N LYS A 456 21.53 -12.49 -21.80
CA LYS A 456 21.39 -13.46 -22.90
C LYS A 456 21.24 -12.77 -24.27
N VAL A 457 20.57 -11.61 -24.31
CA VAL A 457 20.35 -10.83 -25.53
C VAL A 457 21.58 -9.99 -25.89
N SER A 458 22.22 -9.37 -24.89
CA SER A 458 23.49 -8.64 -25.10
C SER A 458 24.61 -9.58 -25.53
N ASN A 459 24.79 -10.75 -24.90
CA ASN A 459 25.83 -11.70 -25.32
C ASN A 459 25.57 -12.37 -26.68
N LEU A 460 24.35 -12.33 -27.20
CA LEU A 460 24.02 -12.79 -28.57
C LEU A 460 24.45 -11.76 -29.63
N LEU A 461 24.34 -10.46 -29.32
CA LEU A 461 24.69 -9.39 -30.27
C LEU A 461 26.20 -9.13 -30.35
N TYR A 462 26.93 -9.24 -29.22
CA TYR A 462 28.37 -8.94 -29.17
C TYR A 462 29.28 -10.05 -29.74
N ASN A 463 28.82 -11.30 -29.83
CA ASN A 463 29.66 -12.43 -30.25
C ASN A 463 29.53 -12.80 -31.74
N GLU A 464 28.57 -12.23 -32.48
CA GLU A 464 28.31 -12.61 -33.87
C GLU A 464 28.76 -11.59 -34.92
N TYR A 465 29.16 -10.37 -34.53
CA TYR A 465 29.45 -9.27 -35.45
C TYR A 465 30.66 -8.45 -34.99
N LYS A 466 31.49 -7.97 -35.92
CA LYS A 466 32.67 -7.13 -35.62
C LYS A 466 32.64 -5.83 -36.42
N LYS A 467 33.08 -4.71 -35.82
CA LYS A 467 33.17 -3.40 -36.48
C LYS A 467 34.35 -3.38 -37.45
N VAL A 468 34.10 -3.01 -38.70
CA VAL A 468 35.11 -2.86 -39.75
C VAL A 468 34.83 -1.56 -40.52
N GLY A 469 35.69 -0.55 -40.35
CA GLY A 469 35.36 0.82 -40.76
C GLY A 469 34.16 1.36 -39.97
N ASP A 470 33.18 1.94 -40.68
CA ASP A 470 31.96 2.49 -40.07
C ASP A 470 30.79 1.50 -39.97
N ILE A 471 30.95 0.27 -40.46
CA ILE A 471 29.91 -0.76 -40.48
C ILE A 471 30.23 -1.95 -39.57
N TYR A 472 29.24 -2.76 -39.23
CA TYR A 472 29.44 -4.05 -38.57
C TYR A 472 29.29 -5.20 -39.59
N CYS A 473 30.18 -6.19 -39.53
CA CYS A 473 30.20 -7.31 -40.46
C CYS A 473 30.36 -8.65 -39.74
N LYS A 474 29.61 -9.67 -40.18
CA LYS A 474 29.77 -11.07 -39.71
C LYS A 474 31.02 -11.75 -40.26
N ARG A 475 31.42 -11.40 -41.49
CA ARG A 475 32.46 -12.11 -42.25
C ARG A 475 33.86 -11.98 -41.65
N TYR A 476 34.13 -10.92 -40.90
CA TYR A 476 35.47 -10.55 -40.43
C TYR A 476 35.69 -10.81 -38.93
N VAL A 477 34.82 -11.58 -38.28
CA VAL A 477 35.00 -11.96 -36.87
C VAL A 477 36.29 -12.79 -36.72
N GLY A 478 37.32 -12.19 -36.08
CA GLY A 478 38.62 -12.82 -35.83
C GLY A 478 39.55 -12.94 -37.05
N ARG A 479 39.31 -12.14 -38.10
CA ARG A 479 40.13 -12.08 -39.33
C ARG A 479 40.20 -10.63 -39.85
N GLU A 480 40.36 -9.68 -38.93
CA GLU A 480 40.21 -8.24 -39.19
C GLU A 480 41.23 -7.72 -40.22
N GLU A 481 42.45 -8.25 -40.19
CA GLU A 481 43.54 -7.93 -41.12
C GLU A 481 43.23 -8.25 -42.59
N MET A 482 42.19 -9.05 -42.85
CA MET A 482 41.82 -9.47 -44.20
C MET A 482 40.83 -8.52 -44.87
N PHE A 483 40.40 -7.43 -44.23
CA PHE A 483 39.50 -6.46 -44.86
C PHE A 483 40.27 -5.54 -45.84
N PRO A 484 39.74 -5.23 -47.04
CA PRO A 484 38.47 -5.67 -47.62
C PRO A 484 38.55 -6.92 -48.50
N PHE A 485 39.64 -7.68 -48.46
CA PHE A 485 39.96 -8.75 -49.42
C PHE A 485 38.95 -9.92 -49.46
N LEU A 486 38.14 -10.12 -48.43
CA LEU A 486 37.09 -11.15 -48.40
C LEU A 486 35.72 -10.64 -48.90
N CYS A 487 35.62 -9.39 -49.35
CA CYS A 487 34.40 -8.83 -49.92
C CYS A 487 34.29 -9.20 -51.41
N LEU A 488 33.17 -9.85 -51.79
CA LEU A 488 32.90 -10.27 -53.17
C LEU A 488 32.03 -9.27 -53.94
N THR A 489 31.32 -8.42 -53.20
CA THR A 489 30.43 -7.37 -53.70
C THR A 489 30.61 -6.13 -52.83
N ASP A 490 30.13 -4.98 -53.32
CA ASP A 490 30.03 -3.79 -52.49
C ASP A 490 29.18 -4.08 -51.24
N CYS A 491 29.50 -3.39 -50.14
CA CYS A 491 28.86 -3.66 -48.86
C CYS A 491 27.34 -3.44 -48.95
N ASP A 492 26.88 -2.48 -49.75
CA ASP A 492 25.46 -2.14 -49.93
C ASP A 492 24.59 -3.30 -50.46
N GLU A 493 25.20 -4.26 -51.13
CA GLU A 493 24.52 -5.46 -51.64
C GLU A 493 24.93 -6.74 -50.88
N CYS A 494 25.71 -6.61 -49.81
CA CYS A 494 26.31 -7.73 -49.09
C CYS A 494 25.42 -8.20 -47.92
N ASN A 495 24.98 -9.46 -47.95
CA ASN A 495 24.18 -10.08 -46.87
C ASN A 495 24.89 -10.16 -45.50
N ASP A 496 26.21 -9.99 -45.47
CA ASP A 496 27.00 -9.98 -44.24
C ASP A 496 27.20 -8.57 -43.67
N LYS A 497 26.67 -7.52 -44.33
CA LYS A 497 26.63 -6.13 -43.85
C LYS A 497 25.50 -5.98 -42.82
N VAL A 498 25.82 -5.32 -41.71
CA VAL A 498 24.83 -4.73 -40.80
C VAL A 498 24.97 -3.21 -40.91
N GLU A 499 23.93 -2.58 -41.45
CA GLU A 499 23.87 -1.13 -41.60
C GLU A 499 23.86 -0.42 -40.24
N THR A 500 24.68 0.61 -40.15
CA THR A 500 24.70 1.57 -39.04
C THR A 500 23.76 2.75 -39.29
N ASP A 501 22.80 2.63 -40.21
CA ASP A 501 21.75 3.63 -40.41
C ASP A 501 20.84 3.67 -39.16
N PHE A 502 21.31 4.41 -38.16
CA PHE A 502 20.54 4.91 -37.01
C PHE A 502 19.77 6.19 -37.39
N THR A 503 19.51 6.37 -38.69
CA THR A 503 18.68 7.43 -39.28
C THR A 503 17.25 6.93 -39.55
N GLY A 504 16.81 5.88 -38.85
CA GLY A 504 15.39 5.70 -38.59
C GLY A 504 14.88 6.96 -37.89
N ASN A 505 13.72 7.46 -38.31
CA ASN A 505 13.08 8.63 -37.71
C ASN A 505 12.71 8.30 -36.25
N ASN A 506 13.69 8.37 -35.34
CA ASN A 506 13.57 7.90 -33.95
C ASN A 506 12.43 8.63 -33.24
N ASP A 507 12.09 9.85 -33.68
CA ASP A 507 10.93 10.61 -33.21
C ASP A 507 9.60 9.97 -33.61
N GLU A 508 9.46 9.46 -34.83
CA GLU A 508 8.28 8.70 -35.26
C GLU A 508 8.22 7.34 -34.55
N GLU A 509 9.35 6.65 -34.38
CA GLU A 509 9.40 5.37 -33.67
C GLU A 509 9.02 5.52 -32.19
N ILE A 510 9.53 6.56 -31.52
CA ILE A 510 9.14 6.93 -30.15
C ILE A 510 7.65 7.26 -30.09
N LYS A 511 7.14 8.05 -31.04
CA LYS A 511 5.71 8.40 -31.07
C LYS A 511 4.84 7.14 -31.19
N ILE A 512 5.20 6.22 -32.08
CA ILE A 512 4.51 4.92 -32.26
C ILE A 512 4.63 4.08 -30.98
N ASN A 513 5.81 4.02 -30.38
CA ASN A 513 6.05 3.20 -29.19
C ASN A 513 5.30 3.76 -27.95
N LYS A 514 5.26 5.08 -27.74
CA LYS A 514 4.42 5.75 -26.73
C LYS A 514 2.93 5.47 -26.95
N MET A 515 2.46 5.54 -28.19
CA MET A 515 1.08 5.19 -28.55
C MET A 515 0.76 3.72 -28.22
N GLU A 516 1.68 2.81 -28.52
CA GLU A 516 1.50 1.38 -28.23
C GLU A 516 1.58 1.07 -26.72
N ILE A 517 2.43 1.77 -25.95
CA ILE A 517 2.45 1.70 -24.48
C ILE A 517 1.09 2.09 -23.92
N GLU A 518 0.55 3.24 -24.35
CA GLU A 518 -0.76 3.72 -23.92
C GLU A 518 -1.85 2.70 -24.33
N ARG A 519 -1.78 2.15 -25.54
CA ARG A 519 -2.73 1.14 -26.01
C ARG A 519 -2.68 -0.14 -25.17
N GLN A 520 -1.50 -0.67 -24.88
CA GLN A 520 -1.36 -1.88 -24.05
C GLN A 520 -1.83 -1.63 -22.62
N PHE A 521 -1.54 -0.44 -22.07
CA PHE A 521 -2.03 -0.07 -20.75
C PHE A 521 -3.56 0.07 -20.72
N GLN A 522 -4.16 0.72 -21.72
CA GLN A 522 -5.62 0.82 -21.87
C GLN A 522 -6.29 -0.54 -22.00
N ILE A 523 -5.65 -1.52 -22.67
CA ILE A 523 -6.14 -2.90 -22.72
C ILE A 523 -6.17 -3.50 -21.31
N ILE A 524 -5.07 -3.41 -20.55
CA ILE A 524 -4.99 -3.92 -19.17
C ILE A 524 -6.02 -3.22 -18.27
N GLU A 525 -6.09 -1.89 -18.35
CA GLU A 525 -7.05 -1.07 -17.61
C GLU A 525 -8.48 -1.49 -17.93
N LYS A 526 -8.82 -1.63 -19.21
CA LYS A 526 -10.13 -2.07 -19.66
C LYS A 526 -10.45 -3.46 -19.13
N TYR A 527 -9.55 -4.44 -19.19
CA TYR A 527 -9.80 -5.77 -18.64
C TYR A 527 -9.98 -5.76 -17.12
N LEU A 528 -9.20 -4.96 -16.39
CA LEU A 528 -9.33 -4.82 -14.94
C LEU A 528 -10.64 -4.14 -14.54
N LYS A 529 -11.13 -3.20 -15.37
CA LYS A 529 -12.43 -2.54 -15.24
C LYS A 529 -13.60 -3.43 -15.71
N ASP A 530 -13.46 -4.19 -16.79
CA ASP A 530 -14.51 -5.06 -17.34
C ASP A 530 -14.74 -6.31 -16.46
N ALA A 531 -13.71 -6.78 -15.74
CA ALA A 531 -13.87 -7.79 -14.69
C ALA A 531 -14.91 -7.39 -13.61
N GLN A 532 -15.25 -6.09 -13.50
CA GLN A 532 -16.33 -5.59 -12.66
C GLN A 532 -17.71 -6.08 -13.14
N PHE A 533 -17.99 -6.02 -14.44
CA PHE A 533 -19.32 -6.29 -15.00
C PHE A 533 -19.65 -7.79 -15.01
N ASN A 534 -18.67 -8.64 -15.33
CA ASN A 534 -18.90 -10.10 -15.38
C ASN A 534 -18.99 -10.73 -13.98
N SER A 535 -18.44 -10.08 -12.94
CA SER A 535 -18.56 -10.56 -11.55
C SER A 535 -19.98 -10.44 -10.96
N ILE A 536 -20.84 -9.62 -11.58
CA ILE A 536 -22.25 -9.48 -11.19
C ILE A 536 -23.08 -10.70 -11.68
N ILE A 537 -22.59 -11.45 -12.68
CA ILE A 537 -23.36 -12.52 -13.33
C ILE A 537 -23.03 -13.92 -12.80
N ASP A 538 -21.87 -14.15 -12.17
CA ASP A 538 -21.44 -15.52 -11.85
C ASP A 538 -21.22 -15.82 -10.36
N SER A 539 -22.29 -15.75 -9.58
CA SER A 539 -22.32 -16.28 -8.21
C SER A 539 -22.58 -17.79 -8.14
N LYS A 540 -22.76 -18.48 -9.28
CA LYS A 540 -23.14 -19.91 -9.32
C LYS A 540 -22.12 -20.82 -9.99
N ASN A 541 -21.26 -20.34 -10.89
CA ASN A 541 -20.21 -21.15 -11.49
C ASN A 541 -18.83 -20.55 -11.21
N GLU A 542 -18.05 -21.18 -10.33
CA GLU A 542 -16.63 -20.85 -10.09
C GLU A 542 -15.72 -21.18 -11.31
N ARG A 543 -16.21 -21.04 -12.56
CA ARG A 543 -15.53 -21.47 -13.79
C ARG A 543 -15.19 -20.37 -14.80
N VAL A 544 -15.47 -19.10 -14.54
CA VAL A 544 -15.21 -18.03 -15.52
C VAL A 544 -13.87 -17.31 -15.24
N LEU A 545 -13.02 -17.18 -16.29
CA LEU A 545 -11.86 -16.26 -16.49
C LEU A 545 -10.44 -16.85 -16.77
N PHE A 546 -10.28 -18.09 -17.29
CA PHE A 546 -8.94 -18.53 -17.73
C PHE A 546 -8.50 -17.95 -19.10
N ASP A 547 -9.41 -17.77 -20.06
CA ASP A 547 -9.05 -17.31 -21.41
C ASP A 547 -8.72 -15.80 -21.48
N SER A 548 -9.28 -14.97 -20.60
CA SER A 548 -8.93 -13.54 -20.50
C SER A 548 -7.60 -13.30 -19.79
N GLN A 549 -7.19 -14.17 -18.87
CA GLN A 549 -5.97 -13.99 -18.09
C GLN A 549 -4.71 -14.07 -18.97
N LYS A 550 -4.69 -15.03 -19.90
CA LYS A 550 -3.57 -15.18 -20.84
C LYS A 550 -3.39 -13.93 -21.71
N ASN A 551 -4.48 -13.36 -22.21
CA ASN A 551 -4.45 -12.12 -23.01
C ASN A 551 -3.95 -10.93 -22.19
N ILE A 552 -4.37 -10.80 -20.92
CA ILE A 552 -3.88 -9.74 -20.03
C ILE A 552 -2.39 -9.93 -19.73
N GLU A 553 -1.93 -11.16 -19.49
CA GLU A 553 -0.51 -11.48 -19.29
C GLU A 553 0.34 -11.20 -20.54
N GLU A 554 -0.17 -11.52 -21.73
CA GLU A 554 0.48 -11.18 -23.00
C GLU A 554 0.59 -9.66 -23.19
N SER A 555 -0.48 -8.91 -22.93
CA SER A 555 -0.46 -7.45 -22.94
C SER A 555 0.49 -6.86 -21.90
N ALA A 556 0.55 -7.43 -20.69
CA ALA A 556 1.48 -7.01 -19.64
C ALA A 556 2.94 -7.29 -20.02
N ASN A 557 3.23 -8.45 -20.62
CA ASN A 557 4.56 -8.78 -21.13
C ASN A 557 4.97 -7.82 -22.25
N LYS A 558 4.04 -7.55 -23.20
CA LYS A 558 4.26 -6.60 -24.29
C LYS A 558 4.49 -5.18 -23.77
N LEU A 559 3.67 -4.72 -22.81
CA LEU A 559 3.85 -3.43 -22.15
C LEU A 559 5.23 -3.29 -21.53
N ASN A 560 5.70 -4.30 -20.78
CA ASN A 560 7.03 -4.27 -20.17
C ASN A 560 8.17 -4.24 -21.21
N TYR A 561 7.99 -4.93 -22.34
CA TYR A 561 8.92 -4.84 -23.47
C TYR A 561 8.95 -3.44 -24.06
N LEU A 562 7.79 -2.85 -24.35
CA LEU A 562 7.67 -1.51 -24.94
C LEU A 562 8.24 -0.41 -24.03
N ILE A 563 8.03 -0.50 -22.72
CA ILE A 563 8.65 0.40 -21.72
C ILE A 563 10.17 0.34 -21.80
N SER A 564 10.72 -0.87 -21.96
CA SER A 564 12.18 -1.06 -22.06
C SER A 564 12.71 -0.53 -23.40
N LYS A 565 11.96 -0.72 -24.48
CA LYS A 565 12.27 -0.19 -25.82
C LYS A 565 12.23 1.34 -25.84
N GLU A 566 11.22 1.94 -25.21
CA GLU A 566 11.07 3.39 -25.10
C GLU A 566 12.29 4.02 -24.45
N ALA A 567 12.71 3.45 -23.32
CA ALA A 567 13.86 3.92 -22.58
C ALA A 567 15.16 3.84 -23.40
N GLU A 568 15.29 2.82 -24.23
CA GLU A 568 16.42 2.67 -25.14
C GLU A 568 16.40 3.72 -26.26
N LEU A 569 15.25 3.96 -26.88
CA LEU A 569 15.08 4.97 -27.94
C LEU A 569 15.34 6.38 -27.41
N GLU A 570 14.76 6.75 -26.26
CA GLU A 570 14.98 8.07 -25.65
C GLU A 570 16.45 8.28 -25.25
N ALA A 571 17.14 7.24 -24.79
CA ALA A 571 18.56 7.32 -24.47
C ALA A 571 19.41 7.50 -25.73
N LYS A 572 19.09 6.82 -26.83
CA LYS A 572 19.80 6.96 -28.11
C LYS A 572 19.67 8.38 -28.69
N ILE A 573 18.46 8.97 -28.67
CA ILE A 573 18.25 10.35 -29.15
C ILE A 573 19.10 11.34 -28.35
N PHE A 574 19.18 11.17 -27.02
CA PHE A 574 19.98 12.06 -26.17
C PHE A 574 21.45 12.13 -26.60
N PHE A 575 22.07 11.02 -27.02
CA PHE A 575 23.45 11.03 -27.53
C PHE A 575 23.54 11.37 -29.01
N GLY A 576 22.57 11.00 -29.84
CA GLY A 576 22.51 11.41 -31.24
C GLY A 576 22.55 12.93 -31.40
N GLY A 577 21.82 13.66 -30.53
CA GLY A 577 21.83 15.13 -30.50
C GLY A 577 23.06 15.77 -29.84
N MET A 578 23.93 15.00 -29.19
CA MET A 578 25.24 15.48 -28.70
C MET A 578 26.31 15.39 -29.79
N ILE A 579 26.26 14.36 -30.64
CA ILE A 579 27.21 14.17 -31.74
C ILE A 579 27.03 15.25 -32.82
N THR A 580 25.80 15.68 -33.09
CA THR A 580 25.50 16.75 -34.07
C THR A 580 25.79 18.18 -33.57
N LYS A 581 26.30 18.35 -32.34
CA LYS A 581 26.63 19.67 -31.76
C LYS A 581 28.13 19.92 -31.64
N GLU A 582 28.96 18.95 -31.99
CA GLU A 582 30.43 19.07 -32.02
C GLU A 582 30.99 19.21 -33.46
N GLU A 583 30.13 19.36 -34.46
CA GLU A 583 30.46 19.91 -35.79
C GLU A 583 30.03 21.38 -35.86
#